data_AF-A0A3D6CJD9-F1
#
_entry.id   AF-A0A3D6CJD9-F1
#
_cell.length_a   1.000
_cell.length_b   1.000
_cell.length_c   1.000
_cell.angle_alpha   90.00
_cell.angle_beta   90.00
_cell.angle_gamma   90.00
#
_symmetry.space_group_name_H-M   'P 1'
#
loop_
_entity.id
_entity.type
_entity.pdbx_description
1 polymer ?
#
loop_
_entity_poly.entity_id
_entity_poly.type
_entity_poly.pdbx_seq_one_letter_code
_entity_poly.pdbx_strand_id
1 'polypeptide(L)'
;RLNGAEMARSEHFKEGRIPLSTFRADIDYSLVEAHTTYGRLGIKVWIMKGEVYGKRELSPLVGLSKKQAGGNKGGADRGKRPQPRRRK
;
A
#
# COMPACT_ATOMS: atom_id res chain seq x y z
N ARG A 1 -15.46 -30.00 1.47
CA ARG A 1 -16.52 -30.51 2.39
C ARG A 1 -15.99 -30.46 3.83
N LEU A 2 -16.78 -29.98 4.79
CA LEU A 2 -16.34 -29.77 6.18
C LEU A 2 -16.45 -31.10 6.95
N ASN A 3 -15.37 -31.54 7.61
CA ASN A 3 -15.28 -32.81 8.35
C ASN A 3 -15.70 -34.07 7.58
N GLY A 4 -15.62 -34.07 6.24
CA GLY A 4 -16.03 -35.21 5.41
C GLY A 4 -17.55 -35.45 5.37
N ALA A 5 -18.36 -34.54 5.91
CA ALA A 5 -19.82 -34.64 5.85
C ALA A 5 -20.34 -34.49 4.41
N GLU A 6 -21.42 -35.22 4.10
CA GLU A 6 -22.04 -35.25 2.77
C GLU A 6 -22.65 -33.89 2.37
N MET A 7 -23.32 -33.23 3.32
CA MET A 7 -23.93 -31.91 3.12
C MET A 7 -22.91 -30.78 3.30
N ALA A 8 -22.98 -29.77 2.44
CA ALA A 8 -22.13 -28.59 2.54
C ALA A 8 -22.54 -27.70 3.72
N ARG A 9 -21.56 -27.25 4.51
CA ARG A 9 -21.73 -26.30 5.62
C ARG A 9 -20.71 -25.18 5.51
N SER A 10 -21.05 -24.02 6.05
CA SER A 10 -20.15 -22.88 6.19
C SER A 10 -19.95 -22.58 7.67
N GLU A 11 -18.72 -22.61 8.13
CA GLU A 11 -18.35 -22.24 9.49
C GLU A 11 -17.52 -20.96 9.44
N HIS A 12 -17.74 -20.06 10.39
CA HIS A 12 -16.99 -18.81 10.49
C HIS A 12 -16.51 -18.63 11.92
N PHE A 13 -15.27 -18.19 12.05
CA PHE A 13 -14.68 -17.79 13.31
C PHE A 13 -14.18 -16.36 13.16
N LYS A 14 -14.38 -15.54 14.20
CA LYS A 14 -13.91 -14.16 14.23
C LYS A 14 -13.39 -13.86 15.63
N GLU A 15 -12.27 -13.17 15.68
CA GLU A 15 -11.68 -12.65 16.90
C GLU A 15 -11.43 -11.15 16.74
N GLY A 16 -11.76 -10.36 17.77
CA GLY A 16 -11.61 -8.91 17.72
C GLY A 16 -12.64 -8.19 16.83
N ARG A 17 -12.22 -7.05 16.25
CA ARG A 17 -13.07 -6.16 15.44
C ARG A 17 -12.62 -6.14 13.98
N ILE A 18 -13.56 -6.37 13.07
CA ILE A 18 -13.34 -6.32 11.61
C ILE A 18 -14.46 -5.48 10.98
N PRO A 19 -14.32 -4.13 10.96
CA PRO A 19 -15.37 -3.25 10.46
C PRO A 19 -15.35 -3.18 8.92
N LEU A 20 -16.16 -4.02 8.27
CA LEU A 20 -16.23 -4.11 6.80
C LEU A 20 -16.87 -2.90 6.11
N SER A 21 -17.64 -2.09 6.83
CA SER A 21 -18.27 -0.88 6.31
C SER A 21 -17.37 0.36 6.38
N THR A 22 -16.24 0.28 7.10
CA THR A 22 -15.35 1.42 7.34
C THR A 22 -14.25 1.48 6.28
N PHE A 23 -14.38 2.34 5.27
CA PHE A 23 -13.40 2.45 4.18
C PHE A 23 -11.97 2.82 4.60
N ARG A 24 -11.82 3.53 5.72
CA ARG A 24 -10.50 3.87 6.29
C ARG A 24 -9.80 2.69 6.97
N ALA A 25 -10.52 1.59 7.23
CA ALA A 25 -9.93 0.40 7.82
C ALA A 25 -8.96 -0.25 6.83
N ASP A 26 -7.80 -0.66 7.31
CA ASP A 26 -6.85 -1.45 6.57
C ASP A 26 -7.20 -2.93 6.70
N ILE A 27 -7.85 -3.48 5.69
CA ILE A 27 -8.31 -4.87 5.69
C ILE A 27 -7.73 -5.59 4.49
N ASP A 28 -6.89 -6.59 4.77
CA ASP A 28 -6.47 -7.55 3.75
C ASP A 28 -7.53 -8.63 3.63
N TYR A 29 -7.88 -8.95 2.38
CA TYR A 29 -8.78 -10.05 2.05
C TYR A 29 -8.08 -11.05 1.15
N SER A 30 -8.27 -12.34 1.44
CA SER A 30 -7.83 -13.42 0.56
C SER A 30 -8.87 -14.54 0.51
N LEU A 31 -9.06 -15.10 -0.68
CA LEU A 31 -9.88 -16.27 -0.92
C LEU A 31 -9.01 -17.34 -1.58
N VAL A 32 -8.93 -18.51 -0.93
CA VAL A 32 -8.16 -19.65 -1.43
C VAL A 32 -8.95 -20.93 -1.23
N GLU A 33 -8.79 -21.88 -2.14
CA GLU A 33 -9.36 -23.23 -2.02
C GLU A 33 -8.31 -24.21 -1.48
N ALA A 34 -8.65 -24.96 -0.44
CA ALA A 34 -7.86 -26.09 0.03
C ALA A 34 -8.31 -27.38 -0.67
N HIS A 35 -7.35 -28.11 -1.22
CA HIS A 35 -7.58 -29.41 -1.83
C HIS A 35 -7.51 -30.50 -0.78
N THR A 36 -8.62 -31.20 -0.56
CA THR A 36 -8.71 -32.32 0.39
C THR A 36 -9.24 -33.56 -0.31
N THR A 37 -9.07 -34.72 0.32
CA THR A 37 -9.58 -36.01 -0.20
C THR A 37 -11.09 -36.01 -0.43
N TYR A 38 -11.85 -35.31 0.42
CA TYR A 38 -13.31 -35.22 0.34
C TYR A 38 -13.80 -34.13 -0.62
N GLY A 39 -12.90 -33.41 -1.29
CA GLY A 39 -13.20 -32.35 -2.25
C GLY A 39 -12.48 -31.04 -1.94
N ARG A 40 -13.00 -29.92 -2.46
CA ARG A 40 -12.43 -28.59 -2.22
C ARG A 40 -13.10 -27.90 -1.01
N LEU A 41 -12.32 -27.10 -0.30
CA LEU A 41 -12.76 -26.27 0.83
C LEU A 41 -12.41 -24.82 0.54
N GLY A 42 -13.41 -23.96 0.36
CA GLY A 42 -13.20 -22.52 0.19
C GLY A 42 -12.92 -21.84 1.52
N ILE A 43 -11.78 -21.17 1.64
CA ILE A 43 -11.35 -20.44 2.83
C ILE A 43 -11.33 -18.95 2.49
N LYS A 44 -12.04 -18.15 3.28
CA LYS A 44 -12.05 -16.68 3.19
C LYS A 44 -11.43 -16.11 4.46
N VAL A 45 -10.44 -15.25 4.30
CA VAL A 45 -9.71 -14.64 5.42
C VAL A 45 -9.77 -13.13 5.32
N TRP A 46 -10.07 -12.48 6.44
CA TRP A 46 -10.02 -11.03 6.62
C TRP A 46 -9.05 -10.70 7.76
N ILE A 47 -8.08 -9.84 7.51
CA ILE A 47 -7.10 -9.41 8.52
C ILE A 47 -7.19 -7.89 8.66
N MET A 48 -7.64 -7.42 9.83
CA MET A 48 -7.68 -6.00 10.17
C MET A 48 -6.32 -5.59 10.75
N LYS A 49 -5.57 -4.76 10.01
CA LYS A 49 -4.24 -4.26 10.40
C LYS A 49 -4.29 -2.92 11.14
N GLY A 50 -5.45 -2.27 11.17
CA GLY A 50 -5.68 -0.98 11.82
C GLY A 50 -6.52 -0.06 10.96
N GLU A 51 -6.41 1.24 11.20
CA GLU A 51 -7.01 2.28 10.38
C GLU A 51 -5.90 3.14 9.79
N VAL A 52 -6.03 3.55 8.54
CA VAL A 52 -5.05 4.46 7.92
C VAL A 52 -5.61 5.86 7.82
N TYR A 53 -4.84 6.77 8.40
CA TYR A 53 -5.10 8.19 8.44
C TYR A 53 -4.12 8.87 7.45
N GLY A 54 -4.65 9.48 6.39
CA GLY A 54 -3.86 10.16 5.36
C GLY A 54 -4.27 9.79 3.94
N LYS A 55 -3.66 10.45 2.93
CA LYS A 55 -3.85 10.10 1.52
C LYS A 55 -3.19 8.74 1.25
N ARG A 56 -3.99 7.68 1.22
CA ARG A 56 -3.59 6.43 0.59
C ARG A 56 -3.62 6.64 -0.91
N GLU A 57 -2.44 6.74 -1.51
CA GLU A 57 -2.29 6.59 -2.96
C GLU A 57 -2.67 5.14 -3.31
N LEU A 58 -3.96 4.91 -3.56
CA LEU A 58 -4.53 3.61 -3.99
C LEU A 58 -4.09 3.23 -5.41
N SER A 59 -3.25 4.05 -6.04
CA SER A 59 -2.60 3.72 -7.30
C SER A 59 -1.69 2.50 -7.11
N PRO A 60 -1.81 1.46 -7.94
CA PRO A 60 -0.97 0.25 -7.86
C PRO A 60 0.53 0.50 -8.17
N LEU A 61 0.94 1.76 -8.30
CA LEU A 61 2.30 2.21 -8.62
C LEU A 61 3.07 2.74 -7.39
N VAL A 62 2.58 2.52 -6.17
CA VAL A 62 3.29 2.86 -4.92
C VAL A 62 4.42 1.85 -4.70
N GLY A 63 5.57 2.13 -5.29
CA GLY A 63 6.77 1.28 -5.23
C GLY A 63 7.87 1.71 -6.20
N LEU A 64 7.51 2.42 -7.28
CA LEU A 64 8.48 3.10 -8.14
C LEU A 64 8.90 4.42 -7.50
N SER A 65 9.83 4.31 -6.54
CA SER A 65 10.45 5.45 -5.87
C SER A 65 10.87 6.52 -6.88
N LYS A 66 10.28 7.71 -6.76
CA LYS A 66 10.82 8.91 -7.40
C LYS A 66 12.13 9.20 -6.69
N LYS A 67 13.24 8.71 -7.27
CA LYS A 67 14.60 9.07 -6.88
C LYS A 67 14.70 10.60 -7.03
N GLN A 68 14.54 11.31 -5.91
CA GLN A 68 14.80 12.74 -5.83
C GLN A 68 16.27 12.96 -6.17
N ALA A 69 16.55 13.46 -7.37
CA ALA A 69 17.82 14.10 -7.66
C ALA A 69 17.81 15.46 -6.96
N GLY A 70 18.34 15.49 -5.73
CA GLY A 70 18.71 16.73 -5.06
C GLY A 70 19.89 17.38 -5.80
N GLY A 71 19.60 18.38 -6.63
CA GLY A 71 20.60 19.25 -7.24
C GLY A 71 21.03 20.33 -6.23
N ASN A 72 22.24 20.16 -5.70
CA ASN A 72 22.86 20.97 -4.66
C ASN A 72 23.09 22.44 -5.09
N LYS A 73 22.92 23.37 -4.15
CA LYS A 73 23.28 24.80 -4.28
C LYS A 73 24.79 24.95 -4.49
N GLY A 74 25.20 25.58 -5.58
CA GLY A 74 26.56 26.11 -5.79
C GLY A 74 26.48 27.61 -6.05
N GLY A 75 26.97 28.42 -5.10
CA GLY A 75 26.87 29.87 -5.11
C GLY A 75 27.67 30.52 -6.25
N ALA A 76 27.03 31.45 -6.96
CA ALA A 76 27.69 32.31 -7.92
C ALA A 76 28.44 33.43 -7.17
N ASP A 77 29.77 33.34 -7.25
CA ASP A 77 30.78 34.25 -6.74
C ASP A 77 30.50 35.71 -7.15
N ARG A 78 30.42 36.58 -6.14
CA ARG A 78 30.30 38.03 -6.29
C ARG A 78 31.71 38.65 -6.30
N GLY A 79 32.34 38.68 -7.47
CA GLY A 79 33.73 39.17 -7.65
C GLY A 79 33.90 40.33 -8.63
N LYS A 80 33.62 41.56 -8.17
CA LYS A 80 34.29 42.86 -8.45
C LYS A 80 34.71 43.31 -9.89
N ARG A 81 34.01 44.38 -10.34
CA ARG A 81 34.50 45.72 -10.85
C ARG A 81 35.21 45.79 -12.24
N PRO A 82 35.40 47.00 -12.83
CA PRO A 82 34.39 47.96 -13.31
C PRO A 82 34.68 48.45 -14.77
N GLN A 83 33.67 48.97 -15.48
CA GLN A 83 33.83 49.84 -16.66
C GLN A 83 34.38 51.24 -16.22
N PRO A 84 34.71 52.22 -17.09
CA PRO A 84 35.27 52.26 -18.47
C PRO A 84 36.46 53.27 -18.60
N ARG A 85 37.32 53.21 -19.65
CA ARG A 85 38.20 54.36 -20.01
C ARG A 85 38.43 54.55 -21.53
N ARG A 86 37.61 55.44 -22.11
CA ARG A 86 37.93 56.70 -22.82
C ARG A 86 38.88 56.72 -24.06
N ARG A 87 38.27 57.16 -25.18
CA ARG A 87 38.73 58.02 -26.33
C ARG A 87 39.89 57.49 -27.19
N LYS A 88 39.92 57.72 -28.50
CA LYS A 88 39.70 58.99 -29.23
C LYS A 88 39.30 58.69 -30.68
#